data_AF-A0A8B6BXH8-F1
#
_entry.id   AF-A0A8B6BXH8-F1
#
_cell.length_a   1.000
_cell.length_b   1.000
_cell.length_c   1.000
_cell.angle_alpha   90.00
_cell.angle_beta   90.00
_cell.angle_gamma   90.00
#
_symmetry.space_group_name_H-M   'P 1'
#
loop_
_entity.id
_entity.type
_entity.pdbx_description
1 polymer ?
#
loop_
_entity_poly.entity_id
_entity_poly.type
_entity_poly.pdbx_seq_one_letter_code
_entity_poly.pdbx_strand_id
1 'polypeptide(L)'
;MANTFVTLSSWNKRMMVGEEFALEVKCNKSSQANEKGGYSINFQQSKDQKDGIIFHFNPRAESSQVVLNTLANNKAWGTETNILDDNVGMIHYASSFKLKVKPITETKVHVYVNDKFKTEYECQGKKITDTEYLIFSPYVSIHPL
;
A
#
# COMPACT_ATOMS: atom_id res chain seq x y z
N MET A 1 -14.34 -13.56 2.86
CA MET A 1 -14.45 -12.20 2.27
C MET A 1 -13.69 -12.21 0.97
N ALA A 2 -14.28 -11.75 -0.13
CA ALA A 2 -13.55 -11.65 -1.40
C ALA A 2 -12.59 -10.45 -1.34
N ASN A 3 -11.33 -10.65 -1.72
CA ASN A 3 -10.38 -9.55 -1.90
C ASN A 3 -10.79 -8.73 -3.13
N THR A 4 -10.61 -7.41 -3.08
CA THR A 4 -10.83 -6.53 -4.24
C THR A 4 -9.48 -6.28 -4.92
N PHE A 5 -9.46 -6.23 -6.26
CA PHE A 5 -8.24 -5.93 -7.00
C PHE A 5 -8.52 -5.23 -8.34
N VAL A 6 -7.50 -4.56 -8.87
CA VAL A 6 -7.49 -3.88 -10.18
C VAL A 6 -6.13 -4.06 -10.86
N THR A 7 -6.12 -4.05 -12.19
CA THR A 7 -4.86 -4.05 -12.97
C THR A 7 -4.39 -2.63 -13.23
N LEU A 8 -3.08 -2.39 -13.26
CA LEU A 8 -2.55 -1.07 -13.63
C LEU A 8 -2.83 -0.71 -15.10
N SER A 9 -2.95 -1.72 -15.97
CA SER A 9 -3.35 -1.52 -17.37
C SER A 9 -4.74 -0.90 -17.50
N SER A 10 -5.66 -1.17 -16.57
CA SER A 10 -6.98 -0.51 -16.54
C SER A 10 -6.89 1.00 -16.30
N TRP A 11 -5.76 1.47 -15.80
CA TRP A 11 -5.47 2.88 -15.56
C TRP A 11 -4.49 3.48 -16.57
N ASN A 12 -4.05 2.70 -17.56
CA ASN A 12 -3.00 3.10 -18.51
C ASN A 12 -1.75 3.68 -17.81
N LYS A 13 -1.34 3.05 -16.70
CA LYS A 13 -0.18 3.45 -15.89
C LYS A 13 0.78 2.28 -15.74
N ARG A 14 2.07 2.61 -15.65
CA ARG A 14 3.14 1.71 -15.22
C ARG A 14 3.95 2.42 -14.13
N MET A 15 4.44 1.67 -13.15
CA MET A 15 5.36 2.23 -12.16
C MET A 15 6.77 2.25 -12.74
N MET A 16 7.37 3.44 -12.80
CA MET A 16 8.71 3.67 -13.36
C MET A 16 9.60 4.35 -12.33
N VAL A 17 10.91 4.07 -12.38
CA VAL A 17 11.89 4.76 -11.54
C VAL A 17 11.87 6.26 -11.83
N GLY A 18 11.74 7.06 -10.77
CA GLY A 18 11.66 8.52 -10.83
C GLY A 18 10.25 9.08 -11.01
N GLU A 19 9.27 8.26 -11.41
CA GLU A 19 7.89 8.70 -11.63
C GLU A 19 7.01 8.47 -10.39
N GLU A 20 6.08 9.37 -10.15
CA GLU A 20 5.12 9.24 -9.05
C GLU A 20 3.93 8.39 -9.48
N PHE A 21 3.58 7.40 -8.66
CA PHE A 21 2.32 6.68 -8.78
C PHE A 21 1.43 7.07 -7.60
N ALA A 22 0.29 7.69 -7.88
CA ALA A 22 -0.59 8.27 -6.87
C ALA A 22 -2.00 7.67 -6.94
N LEU A 23 -2.56 7.48 -5.76
CA LEU A 23 -3.89 6.91 -5.53
C LEU A 23 -4.65 7.84 -4.59
N GLU A 24 -5.90 8.12 -4.90
CA GLU A 24 -6.88 8.50 -3.89
C GLU A 24 -7.43 7.22 -3.26
N VAL A 25 -7.38 7.15 -1.94
CA VAL A 25 -7.86 6.02 -1.14
C VAL A 25 -8.94 6.53 -0.21
N LYS A 26 -10.09 5.85 -0.19
CA LYS A 26 -11.18 6.14 0.74
C LYS A 26 -11.55 4.89 1.53
N CYS A 27 -11.58 4.99 2.85
CA CYS A 27 -12.14 3.94 3.70
C CYS A 27 -13.66 4.05 3.70
N ASN A 28 -14.34 3.00 3.25
CA ASN A 28 -15.79 2.93 3.12
C ASN A 28 -16.48 2.37 4.37
N LYS A 29 -15.71 1.84 5.32
CA LYS A 29 -16.22 1.33 6.61
C LYS A 29 -15.34 1.83 7.75
N SER A 30 -15.64 3.04 8.22
CA SER A 30 -14.87 3.71 9.29
C SER A 30 -14.81 2.91 10.60
N SER A 31 -15.74 1.97 10.86
CA SER A 31 -15.69 1.04 12.00
C SER A 31 -14.43 0.17 12.03
N GLN A 32 -13.71 0.05 10.91
CA GLN A 32 -12.41 -0.63 10.80
C GLN A 32 -11.27 0.09 11.54
N ALA A 33 -11.46 1.33 12.00
CA ALA A 33 -10.47 2.01 12.83
C ALA A 33 -10.15 1.22 14.13
N ASN A 34 -11.03 0.32 14.54
CA ASN A 34 -10.89 -0.49 15.75
C ASN A 34 -10.48 -1.94 15.48
N GLU A 35 -10.17 -2.32 14.23
CA GLU A 35 -9.67 -3.66 13.93
C GLU A 35 -8.15 -3.72 14.05
N LYS A 36 -7.65 -4.65 14.89
CA LYS A 36 -6.23 -4.85 15.20
C LYS A 36 -5.32 -5.02 13.98
N GLY A 37 -5.85 -5.60 12.90
CA GLY A 37 -5.10 -5.85 11.66
C GLY A 37 -5.17 -4.71 10.64
N GLY A 38 -6.08 -3.73 10.80
CA GLY A 38 -6.34 -2.69 9.81
C GLY A 38 -6.74 -3.23 8.42
N TYR A 39 -6.59 -2.40 7.39
CA TYR A 39 -6.78 -2.79 5.99
C TYR A 39 -5.46 -2.77 5.22
N SER A 40 -5.42 -3.39 4.04
CA SER A 40 -4.21 -3.43 3.21
C SER A 40 -4.43 -2.91 1.81
N ILE A 41 -3.37 -2.33 1.25
CA ILE A 41 -3.18 -2.07 -0.17
C ILE A 41 -1.86 -2.74 -0.57
N ASN A 42 -1.94 -3.71 -1.48
CA ASN A 42 -0.84 -4.57 -1.87
C ASN A 42 -0.50 -4.32 -3.34
N PHE A 43 0.77 -3.97 -3.58
CA PHE A 43 1.35 -3.87 -4.90
C PHE A 43 1.94 -5.23 -5.25
N GLN A 44 1.45 -5.85 -6.33
CA GLN A 44 1.76 -7.24 -6.68
C GLN A 44 2.04 -7.40 -8.18
N GLN A 45 2.90 -8.37 -8.51
CA GLN A 45 3.18 -8.76 -9.89
C GLN A 45 2.05 -9.60 -10.50
N SER A 46 1.33 -10.37 -9.69
CA SER A 46 0.19 -11.15 -10.16
C SER A 46 -1.02 -10.99 -9.25
N LYS A 47 -2.21 -11.32 -9.80
CA LYS A 47 -3.49 -11.29 -9.08
C LYS A 47 -3.54 -12.26 -7.89
N ASP A 48 -2.67 -13.27 -7.89
CA ASP A 48 -2.59 -14.26 -6.83
C ASP A 48 -1.37 -13.95 -5.97
N GLN A 49 -1.40 -14.26 -4.69
CA GLN A 49 -0.24 -14.01 -3.81
C GLN A 49 0.97 -14.91 -4.13
N LYS A 50 0.93 -15.77 -5.17
CA LYS A 50 1.97 -16.77 -5.47
C LYS A 50 3.36 -16.15 -5.60
N ASP A 51 3.42 -14.94 -6.16
CA ASP A 51 4.67 -14.18 -6.34
C ASP A 51 4.92 -13.20 -5.18
N GLY A 52 4.29 -13.44 -4.03
CA GLY A 52 4.38 -12.60 -2.85
C GLY A 52 3.67 -11.24 -2.99
N ILE A 53 4.07 -10.30 -2.15
CA ILE A 53 3.62 -8.90 -2.15
C ILE A 53 4.87 -8.04 -2.21
N ILE A 54 4.98 -7.18 -3.23
CA ILE A 54 6.15 -6.33 -3.44
C ILE A 54 6.17 -5.23 -2.39
N PHE A 55 5.04 -4.56 -2.22
CA PHE A 55 4.85 -3.51 -1.23
C PHE A 55 3.47 -3.62 -0.58
N HIS A 56 3.46 -3.88 0.71
CA HIS A 56 2.28 -3.94 1.56
C HIS A 56 2.16 -2.64 2.33
N PHE A 57 1.06 -1.91 2.16
CA PHE A 57 0.73 -0.71 2.93
C PHE A 57 -0.46 -1.02 3.84
N ASN A 58 -0.26 -0.95 5.15
CA ASN A 58 -1.25 -1.38 6.14
C ASN A 58 -1.37 -0.39 7.31
N PRO A 59 -2.24 0.63 7.20
CA PRO A 59 -2.59 1.46 8.35
C PRO A 59 -3.33 0.62 9.41
N ARG A 60 -2.96 0.80 10.67
CA ARG A 60 -3.51 0.14 11.85
C ARG A 60 -3.84 1.19 12.92
N ALA A 61 -5.09 1.65 12.96
CA ALA A 61 -5.50 2.72 13.87
C ALA A 61 -5.39 2.35 15.36
N GLU A 62 -5.72 1.11 15.76
CA GLU A 62 -5.59 0.66 17.16
C GLU A 62 -4.15 0.81 17.70
N SER A 63 -3.15 0.61 16.84
CA SER A 63 -1.74 0.71 17.21
C SER A 63 -1.06 2.00 16.74
N SER A 64 -1.85 2.98 16.28
CA SER A 64 -1.39 4.31 15.82
C SER A 64 -0.18 4.26 14.89
N GLN A 65 -0.22 3.34 13.93
CA GLN A 65 0.89 3.15 12.99
C GLN A 65 0.42 2.76 11.60
N VAL A 66 1.28 3.03 10.62
CA VAL A 66 1.22 2.42 9.29
C VAL A 66 2.37 1.41 9.19
N VAL A 67 2.01 0.16 8.91
CA VAL A 67 2.97 -0.91 8.73
C VAL A 67 3.24 -1.11 7.25
N LEU A 68 4.52 -1.11 6.89
CA LEU A 68 5.01 -1.43 5.57
C LEU A 68 5.76 -2.77 5.62
N ASN A 69 5.53 -3.62 4.63
CA ASN A 69 6.27 -4.87 4.53
C ASN A 69 6.31 -5.40 3.08
N THR A 70 7.07 -6.48 2.89
CA THR A 70 7.19 -7.26 1.67
C THR A 70 6.95 -8.71 2.03
N LEU A 71 6.12 -9.40 1.26
CA LEU A 71 5.88 -10.84 1.41
C LEU A 71 6.71 -11.56 0.34
N ALA A 72 7.64 -12.41 0.74
CA ALA A 72 8.47 -13.18 -0.19
C ALA A 72 7.67 -14.30 -0.90
N ASN A 73 8.22 -14.86 -1.98
CA ASN A 73 7.56 -15.91 -2.78
C ASN A 73 7.23 -17.17 -1.96
N ASN A 74 8.07 -17.47 -0.96
CA ASN A 74 7.86 -18.57 -0.02
C ASN A 74 6.82 -18.25 1.08
N LYS A 75 6.06 -17.15 0.94
CA LYS A 75 5.04 -16.68 1.89
C LYS A 75 5.59 -16.25 3.25
N ALA A 76 6.89 -15.97 3.34
CA ALA A 76 7.47 -15.37 4.53
C ALA A 76 7.34 -13.84 4.46
N TRP A 77 6.79 -13.24 5.52
CA TRP A 77 6.84 -11.79 5.70
C TRP A 77 8.28 -11.37 6.03
N GLY A 78 8.68 -10.24 5.47
CA GLY A 78 9.93 -9.58 5.81
C GLY A 78 9.88 -8.85 7.15
N THR A 79 10.91 -8.05 7.42
CA THR A 79 10.94 -7.16 8.58
C THR A 79 9.99 -5.99 8.37
N GLU A 80 9.07 -5.75 9.30
CA GLU A 80 8.14 -4.62 9.24
C GLU A 80 8.88 -3.28 9.37
N THR A 81 8.43 -2.27 8.60
CA THR A 81 8.76 -0.86 8.84
C THR A 81 7.51 -0.16 9.37
N ASN A 82 7.61 0.43 10.56
CA ASN A 82 6.48 1.05 11.26
C ASN A 82 6.61 2.58 11.22
N ILE A 83 5.58 3.25 10.70
CA ILE A 83 5.45 4.71 10.74
C ILE A 83 4.45 5.04 11.85
N LEU A 84 4.94 5.55 12.98
CA LEU A 84 4.08 5.97 14.10
C LEU A 84 3.41 7.32 13.79
N ASP A 85 2.09 7.39 13.96
CA ASP A 85 1.31 8.62 13.78
C ASP A 85 -0.04 8.47 14.52
N ASP A 86 -0.23 9.26 15.59
CA ASP A 86 -1.47 9.24 16.40
C ASP A 86 -2.72 9.60 15.57
N ASN A 87 -2.54 10.20 14.39
CA ASN A 87 -3.63 10.58 13.50
C ASN A 87 -4.00 9.50 12.48
N VAL A 88 -3.48 8.27 12.59
CA VAL A 88 -3.79 7.18 11.65
C VAL A 88 -5.29 6.98 11.47
N GLY A 89 -6.07 6.99 12.56
CA GLY A 89 -7.54 6.89 12.49
C GLY A 89 -8.16 8.02 11.66
N MET A 90 -7.74 9.26 11.88
CA MET A 90 -8.27 10.42 11.15
C MET A 90 -7.87 10.43 9.68
N ILE A 91 -6.60 10.15 9.38
CA ILE A 91 -6.05 10.24 8.02
C ILE A 91 -6.51 9.07 7.16
N HIS A 92 -6.45 7.85 7.68
CA HIS A 92 -6.60 6.64 6.89
C HIS A 92 -7.99 6.01 6.96
N TYR A 93 -8.83 6.42 7.91
CA TYR A 93 -10.16 5.84 8.12
C TYR A 93 -11.31 6.85 8.10
N ALA A 94 -11.11 8.06 8.61
CA ALA A 94 -12.17 9.06 8.68
C ALA A 94 -12.31 9.90 7.39
N SER A 95 -11.24 10.00 6.58
CA SER A 95 -11.19 10.81 5.37
C SER A 95 -10.63 10.05 4.18
N SER A 96 -10.88 10.53 2.96
CA SER A 96 -10.07 10.16 1.81
C SER A 96 -8.64 10.70 2.00
N PHE A 97 -7.64 9.98 1.53
CA PHE A 97 -6.26 10.43 1.52
C PHE A 97 -5.57 10.07 0.20
N LYS A 98 -4.54 10.83 -0.12
CA LYS A 98 -3.66 10.53 -1.24
C LYS A 98 -2.50 9.66 -0.77
N LEU A 99 -2.40 8.43 -1.29
CA LEU A 99 -1.20 7.60 -1.18
C LEU A 99 -0.36 7.80 -2.44
N LYS A 100 0.89 8.22 -2.28
CA LYS A 100 1.84 8.33 -3.40
C LYS A 100 3.05 7.45 -3.11
N VAL A 101 3.43 6.65 -4.10
CA VAL A 101 4.59 5.79 -4.10
C VAL A 101 5.47 6.20 -5.28
N LYS A 102 6.70 6.64 -4.98
CA LYS A 102 7.67 7.06 -5.99
C LYS A 102 8.85 6.09 -5.97
N PRO A 103 9.02 5.21 -6.97
CA PRO A 103 10.23 4.40 -7.09
C PRO A 103 11.48 5.28 -7.24
N ILE A 104 12.46 5.07 -6.36
CA ILE A 104 13.76 5.76 -6.36
C ILE A 104 14.84 4.87 -6.98
N THR A 105 14.71 3.56 -6.77
CA THR A 105 15.41 2.51 -7.50
C THR A 105 14.37 1.48 -7.95
N GLU A 106 14.79 0.39 -8.58
CA GLU A 106 13.87 -0.72 -8.87
C GLU A 106 13.27 -1.34 -7.59
N THR A 107 13.96 -1.28 -6.45
CA THR A 107 13.54 -1.93 -5.20
C THR A 107 13.20 -0.95 -4.08
N LYS A 108 13.54 0.33 -4.21
CA LYS A 108 13.26 1.35 -3.19
C LYS A 108 12.19 2.32 -3.62
N VAL A 109 11.35 2.72 -2.67
CA VAL A 109 10.31 3.73 -2.88
C VAL A 109 10.37 4.81 -1.81
N HIS A 110 9.99 6.02 -2.19
CA HIS A 110 9.53 7.04 -1.26
C HIS A 110 8.01 6.95 -1.13
N VAL A 111 7.54 6.93 0.12
CA VAL A 111 6.12 6.85 0.46
C VAL A 111 5.66 8.21 0.96
N TYR A 112 4.56 8.70 0.39
CA TYR A 112 3.93 9.95 0.76
C TYR A 112 2.46 9.72 1.08
N VAL A 113 1.97 10.43 2.08
CA VAL A 113 0.54 10.48 2.43
C VAL A 113 0.13 11.94 2.47
N ASN A 114 -0.89 12.32 1.69
CA ASN A 114 -1.33 13.70 1.52
C ASN A 114 -0.16 14.66 1.18
N ASP A 115 0.65 14.26 0.19
CA ASP A 115 1.88 14.94 -0.26
C ASP A 115 3.01 15.09 0.77
N LYS A 116 2.80 14.67 2.01
CA LYS A 116 3.85 14.67 3.03
C LYS A 116 4.67 13.39 2.92
N PHE A 117 5.99 13.53 2.79
CA PHE A 117 6.92 12.40 2.88
C PHE A 117 6.77 11.70 4.23
N LYS A 118 6.66 10.38 4.20
CA LYS A 118 6.55 9.54 5.40
C LYS A 118 7.79 8.72 5.64
N THR A 119 8.29 8.02 4.62
CA THR A 119 9.52 7.21 4.73
C THR A 119 10.06 6.82 3.35
N GLU A 120 11.34 6.44 3.32
CA GLU A 120 11.89 5.54 2.31
C GLU A 120 11.62 4.09 2.74
N TYR A 121 11.29 3.22 1.80
CA TYR A 121 11.08 1.79 2.04
C TYR A 121 11.78 0.95 0.98
N GLU A 122 12.49 -0.09 1.42
CA GLU A 122 13.10 -1.11 0.56
C GLU A 122 12.12 -2.29 0.42
N CYS A 123 11.71 -2.61 -0.82
CA CYS A 123 10.86 -3.75 -1.16
C CYS A 123 11.59 -5.11 -1.02
N GLN A 124 12.42 -5.28 0.01
CA GLN A 124 13.13 -6.49 0.45
C GLN A 124 13.38 -7.54 -0.65
N GLY A 125 14.12 -7.15 -1.69
CA GLY A 125 14.54 -8.04 -2.79
C GLY A 125 13.53 -8.18 -3.94
N LYS A 126 12.45 -7.40 -3.96
CA LYS A 126 11.45 -7.34 -5.04
C LYS A 126 11.47 -5.98 -5.72
N LYS A 127 11.20 -5.98 -7.02
CA LYS A 127 11.17 -4.75 -7.81
C LYS A 127 9.77 -4.13 -7.80
N ILE A 128 9.63 -2.90 -7.35
CA ILE A 128 8.35 -2.17 -7.36
C ILE A 128 7.84 -1.94 -8.79
N THR A 129 8.75 -1.82 -9.76
CA THR A 129 8.43 -1.66 -11.19
C THR A 129 7.78 -2.89 -11.81
N ASP A 130 7.81 -4.04 -11.12
CA ASP A 130 7.13 -5.27 -11.54
C ASP A 130 5.68 -5.32 -11.04
N THR A 131 5.17 -4.24 -10.43
CA THR A 131 3.76 -4.16 -10.04
C THR A 131 2.86 -4.13 -11.27
N GLU A 132 1.92 -5.07 -11.34
CA GLU A 132 0.88 -5.13 -12.36
C GLU A 132 -0.54 -5.04 -11.77
N TYR A 133 -0.70 -5.44 -10.50
CA TYR A 133 -1.98 -5.50 -9.80
C TYR A 133 -1.90 -4.73 -8.49
N LEU A 134 -3.00 -4.05 -8.16
CA LEU A 134 -3.28 -3.61 -6.80
C LEU A 134 -4.35 -4.51 -6.20
N ILE A 135 -4.06 -5.12 -5.07
CA ILE A 135 -5.01 -5.92 -4.29
C ILE A 135 -5.23 -5.23 -2.96
N PHE A 136 -6.48 -5.01 -2.59
CA PHE A 136 -6.83 -4.24 -1.41
C PHE A 136 -8.01 -4.85 -0.66
N SER A 137 -8.11 -4.51 0.62
CA SER A 137 -9.22 -4.95 1.45
C SER A 137 -10.55 -4.43 0.89
N PRO A 138 -11.66 -5.20 0.99
CA PRO A 138 -12.96 -4.84 0.41
C PRO A 138 -13.63 -3.61 1.04
N TYR A 139 -12.96 -2.97 1.99
CA TYR A 139 -13.45 -1.83 2.75
C TYR A 139 -12.82 -0.51 2.31
N VAL A 140 -11.94 -0.53 1.31
CA VAL A 140 -11.42 0.69 0.70
C VAL A 140 -11.82 0.74 -0.78
N SER A 141 -12.01 1.95 -1.28
CA SER A 141 -12.02 2.22 -2.72
C SER A 141 -10.74 2.97 -3.07
N ILE A 142 -10.18 2.65 -4.23
CA ILE A 142 -8.98 3.29 -4.75
C ILE A 142 -9.24 3.84 -6.15
N HIS A 143 -8.73 5.03 -6.42
CA HIS A 143 -8.80 5.68 -7.73
C HIS A 143 -7.41 6.23 -8.10
N PRO A 144 -6.98 6.10 -9.37
CA PRO A 144 -5.72 6.70 -9.81
C PRO A 144 -5.83 8.23 -9.84
N LEU A 145 -4.73 8.92 -9.57
CA LEU A 145 -4.58 10.37 -9.70
C LEU A 145 -3.64 10.77 -10.84
#